data_AF-A0A2V9QGX1-F1
#
_entry.id   AF-A0A2V9QGX1-F1
#
_cell.length_a   1.000
_cell.length_b   1.000
_cell.length_c   1.000
_cell.angle_alpha   90.00
_cell.angle_beta   90.00
_cell.angle_gamma   90.00
#
_symmetry.space_group_name_H-M   'P 1'
#
loop_
_entity.id
_entity.type
_entity.pdbx_description
1 polymer ?
#
loop_
_entity_poly.entity_id
_entity_poly.type
_entity_poly.pdbx_seq_one_letter_code
_entity_poly.pdbx_strand_id
1 'polypeptide(L)'
;MRLLEGRLINVSNRLPVEIKFRAGHPRLNPSAGGLASALDSIWRHHHGLWIGWAGAVDSETAATLLQKAARGRSYGLKAVPLTQQEVSKFYSGFANEIIWPLFHDMPSRCDFDPEYWEFYQRVNRKFAQAAMETTTSKDLIWAHDYHLMLMGRYLREAGCTARVGFFLHIPFPAPDIFEKLPWRKTILRSLLQYHLLGFQTERDRYNFLTCLERIVPEASWAREDSHNIVVLDG
;
A
#
# COMPACT_ATOMS: atom_id res chain seq x y z
N MET A 1 -4.69 -15.28 21.18
CA MET A 1 -5.13 -13.92 20.82
C MET A 1 -5.84 -13.97 19.46
N ARG A 2 -7.16 -14.18 19.43
CA ARG A 2 -8.00 -13.99 18.22
C ARG A 2 -8.73 -12.66 18.44
N LEU A 3 -8.26 -11.60 17.80
CA LEU A 3 -8.67 -10.21 18.11
C LEU A 3 -9.57 -9.55 17.06
N LEU A 4 -10.06 -10.28 16.07
CA LEU A 4 -10.93 -9.71 15.03
C LEU A 4 -12.13 -10.63 14.83
N GLU A 5 -13.34 -10.07 14.93
CA GLU A 5 -14.59 -10.74 14.53
C GLU A 5 -14.69 -10.92 13.00
N GLY A 6 -13.75 -10.36 12.22
CA GLY A 6 -13.68 -10.49 10.77
C GLY A 6 -12.31 -10.92 10.25
N ARG A 7 -12.17 -10.95 8.93
CA ARG A 7 -10.97 -11.41 8.24
C ARG A 7 -9.94 -10.29 8.17
N LEU A 8 -8.68 -10.69 8.03
CA LEU A 8 -7.61 -9.77 7.68
C LEU A 8 -7.48 -9.71 6.14
N ILE A 9 -7.60 -8.51 5.58
CA ILE A 9 -7.42 -8.25 4.14
C ILE A 9 -6.07 -7.56 3.96
N ASN A 10 -5.06 -8.34 3.57
CA ASN A 10 -3.74 -7.83 3.23
C ASN A 10 -3.78 -7.13 1.88
N VAL A 11 -3.21 -5.93 1.79
CA VAL A 11 -3.04 -5.27 0.51
C VAL A 11 -1.62 -4.74 0.37
N SER A 12 -0.88 -5.26 -0.61
CA SER A 12 0.47 -4.82 -0.93
C SER A 12 0.66 -4.76 -2.43
N ASN A 13 1.62 -3.96 -2.91
CA ASN A 13 1.89 -3.85 -4.33
C ASN A 13 2.07 -5.22 -5.00
N ARG A 14 2.84 -6.12 -4.40
CA ARG A 14 3.06 -7.49 -4.89
C ARG A 14 2.39 -8.52 -3.98
N LEU A 15 1.86 -9.60 -4.56
CA LEU A 15 1.51 -10.82 -3.83
C LEU A 15 2.78 -11.56 -3.36
N PRO A 16 2.68 -12.54 -2.44
CA PRO A 16 3.81 -13.41 -2.06
C PRO A 16 4.24 -14.37 -3.18
N VAL A 17 3.47 -14.44 -4.27
CA VAL A 17 3.78 -15.22 -5.47
C VAL A 17 3.66 -14.34 -6.70
N GLU A 18 4.47 -14.65 -7.72
CA GLU A 18 4.49 -13.98 -9.02
C GLU A 18 4.31 -15.02 -10.12
N ILE A 19 3.49 -14.70 -11.12
CA ILE A 19 3.25 -15.50 -12.31
C ILE A 19 4.19 -15.01 -13.40
N LYS A 20 5.08 -15.88 -13.88
CA LYS A 20 6.01 -15.60 -14.99
C LYS A 20 5.80 -16.61 -16.11
N PHE A 21 5.90 -16.14 -17.35
CA PHE A 21 5.90 -17.03 -18.50
C PHE A 21 7.31 -17.61 -18.71
N ARG A 22 7.40 -18.94 -18.82
CA ARG A 22 8.61 -19.66 -19.22
C ARG A 22 8.24 -20.61 -20.36
N ALA A 23 8.91 -20.44 -21.50
CA ALA A 23 8.62 -21.20 -22.74
C ALA A 23 7.12 -21.18 -23.10
N GLY A 24 6.49 -20.00 -23.03
CA GLY A 24 5.06 -19.82 -23.34
C GLY A 24 4.07 -20.28 -22.26
N HIS A 25 4.53 -20.92 -21.18
CA HIS A 25 3.65 -21.41 -20.11
C HIS A 25 3.76 -20.58 -18.84
N PRO A 26 2.64 -20.21 -18.21
CA PRO A 26 2.66 -19.47 -16.95
C PRO A 26 3.11 -20.39 -15.79
N ARG A 27 4.06 -19.91 -14.98
CA ARG A 27 4.57 -20.59 -13.79
C ARG A 27 4.53 -19.68 -12.58
N LEU A 28 4.13 -20.25 -11.45
CA LEU A 28 4.19 -19.61 -10.14
C LEU A 28 5.63 -19.63 -9.63
N ASN A 29 6.10 -18.49 -9.16
CA ASN A 29 7.38 -18.32 -8.49
C ASN A 29 7.14 -17.55 -7.18
N PRO A 30 7.99 -17.73 -6.16
CA PRO A 30 8.02 -16.80 -5.04
C PRO A 30 8.30 -15.38 -5.54
N SER A 31 7.62 -14.38 -4.98
CA SER A 31 7.89 -12.99 -5.32
C SER A 31 9.28 -12.57 -4.84
N ALA A 32 10.00 -11.82 -5.68
CA ALA A 32 11.25 -11.20 -5.28
C ALA A 32 10.98 -10.06 -4.28
N GLY A 33 11.64 -10.09 -3.12
CA GLY A 33 11.58 -9.04 -2.10
C GLY A 33 11.33 -9.57 -0.68
N GLY A 34 11.95 -8.91 0.31
CA GLY A 34 11.85 -9.29 1.72
C GLY A 34 10.45 -9.09 2.31
N LEU A 35 9.72 -8.05 1.86
CA LEU A 35 8.44 -7.67 2.45
C LEU A 35 7.36 -8.75 2.31
N ALA A 36 7.04 -9.18 1.08
CA ALA A 36 5.99 -10.16 0.85
C ALA A 36 6.33 -11.52 1.49
N SER A 37 7.62 -11.88 1.50
CA SER A 37 8.09 -13.10 2.16
C SER A 37 7.96 -13.04 3.69
N ALA A 38 8.29 -11.89 4.30
CA ALA A 38 8.18 -11.67 5.74
C ALA A 38 6.72 -11.57 6.20
N LEU A 39 5.86 -10.92 5.42
CA LEU A 39 4.42 -10.89 5.70
C LEU A 39 3.79 -12.28 5.53
N ASP A 40 4.20 -13.08 4.53
CA ASP A 40 3.68 -14.45 4.35
C ASP A 40 3.94 -15.36 5.56
N SER A 41 5.08 -15.22 6.25
CA SER A 41 5.36 -16.01 7.46
C SER A 41 4.47 -15.60 8.65
N ILE A 42 4.22 -14.31 8.83
CA ILE A 42 3.37 -13.80 9.91
C ILE A 42 1.90 -14.17 9.65
N TRP A 43 1.46 -14.23 8.38
CA TRP A 43 0.05 -14.22 8.01
C TRP A 43 -0.48 -15.62 7.65
N ARG A 44 0.41 -16.60 7.49
CA ARG A 44 0.11 -18.01 7.17
C ARG A 44 -0.86 -18.71 8.13
N HIS A 45 -1.13 -18.12 9.30
CA HIS A 45 -2.05 -18.64 10.31
C HIS A 45 -3.30 -17.77 10.50
N HIS A 46 -3.44 -16.67 9.73
CA HIS A 46 -4.59 -15.78 9.79
C HIS A 46 -5.54 -16.06 8.62
N HIS A 47 -6.83 -16.14 8.92
CA HIS A 47 -7.86 -16.29 7.88
C HIS A 47 -8.13 -14.96 7.18
N GLY A 48 -8.18 -14.99 5.86
CA GLY A 48 -8.55 -13.81 5.09
C GLY A 48 -8.13 -13.85 3.63
N LEU A 49 -7.69 -12.70 3.12
CA LEU A 49 -7.39 -12.50 1.71
C LEU A 49 -6.14 -11.64 1.57
N TRP A 50 -5.28 -11.97 0.62
CA TRP A 50 -4.19 -11.10 0.18
C TRP A 50 -4.45 -10.60 -1.23
N ILE A 51 -4.49 -9.28 -1.37
CA ILE A 51 -4.71 -8.56 -2.62
C ILE A 51 -3.39 -7.92 -3.07
N GLY A 52 -3.00 -8.15 -4.33
CA GLY A 52 -1.74 -7.64 -4.84
C GLY A 52 -1.56 -7.87 -6.34
N TRP A 53 -0.56 -7.23 -6.94
CA TRP A 53 -0.16 -7.55 -8.31
C TRP A 53 0.57 -8.89 -8.35
N ALA A 54 0.19 -9.73 -9.33
CA ALA A 54 0.70 -11.09 -9.50
C ALA A 54 1.64 -11.23 -10.71
N GLY A 55 1.97 -10.14 -11.40
CA GLY A 55 2.64 -10.17 -12.71
C GLY A 55 1.71 -9.78 -13.86
N ALA A 56 2.26 -9.60 -15.05
CA ALA A 56 1.51 -9.26 -16.26
C ALA A 56 0.92 -10.53 -16.89
N VAL A 57 -0.27 -10.91 -16.45
CA VAL A 57 -1.02 -12.09 -16.92
C VAL A 57 -2.51 -11.74 -16.97
N ASP A 58 -3.26 -12.37 -17.88
CA ASP A 58 -4.70 -12.19 -17.95
C ASP A 58 -5.40 -12.68 -16.67
N SER A 59 -6.56 -12.10 -16.37
CA SER A 59 -7.27 -12.31 -15.11
C SER A 59 -7.73 -13.76 -14.88
N GLU A 60 -8.09 -14.49 -15.94
CA GLU A 60 -8.59 -15.86 -15.84
C GLU A 60 -7.47 -16.85 -15.50
N THR A 61 -6.34 -16.74 -16.21
CA THR A 61 -5.12 -17.49 -15.91
C THR A 61 -4.61 -17.16 -14.51
N ALA A 62 -4.63 -15.88 -14.13
CA ALA A 62 -4.24 -15.44 -12.78
C ALA A 62 -5.11 -16.08 -11.71
N ALA A 63 -6.43 -16.03 -11.84
CA ALA A 63 -7.37 -16.59 -10.87
C ALA A 63 -7.12 -18.09 -10.65
N THR A 64 -6.97 -18.85 -11.74
CA THR A 64 -6.73 -20.31 -11.68
C THR A 64 -5.43 -20.65 -10.97
N LEU A 65 -4.33 -19.95 -11.29
CA LEU A 65 -3.03 -20.21 -10.68
C LEU A 65 -2.97 -19.73 -9.23
N LEU A 66 -3.57 -18.60 -8.91
CA LEU A 66 -3.63 -18.08 -7.54
C LEU A 66 -4.49 -18.96 -6.63
N GLN A 67 -5.58 -19.55 -7.14
CA GLN A 67 -6.35 -20.55 -6.40
C GLN A 67 -5.50 -21.79 -6.06
N LYS A 68 -4.68 -22.27 -7.02
CA LYS A 68 -3.73 -23.36 -6.76
C LYS A 68 -2.67 -22.95 -5.73
N ALA A 69 -2.13 -21.74 -5.84
CA ALA A 69 -1.15 -21.21 -4.89
C ALA A 69 -1.72 -21.04 -3.48
N ALA A 70 -3.00 -20.71 -3.34
CA ALA A 70 -3.67 -20.56 -2.05
C ALA A 70 -3.91 -21.91 -1.33
N ARG A 71 -3.79 -23.06 -2.01
CA ARG A 71 -3.95 -24.37 -1.38
C ARG A 71 -2.92 -24.56 -0.26
N GLY A 72 -3.39 -24.85 0.94
CA GLY A 72 -2.55 -25.01 2.14
C GLY A 72 -2.22 -23.71 2.88
N ARG A 73 -2.71 -22.55 2.40
CA ARG A 73 -2.69 -21.29 3.15
C ARG A 73 -4.00 -21.10 3.92
N SER A 74 -3.96 -20.36 5.02
CA SER A 74 -5.16 -19.94 5.75
C SER A 74 -5.93 -18.80 5.07
N TYR A 75 -5.34 -18.18 4.05
CA TYR A 75 -5.89 -17.04 3.29
C TYR A 75 -5.91 -17.29 1.78
N GLY A 76 -6.85 -16.63 1.10
CA GLY A 76 -6.93 -16.59 -0.35
C GLY A 76 -5.99 -15.56 -0.98
N LEU A 77 -5.81 -15.62 -2.29
CA LEU A 77 -5.04 -14.65 -3.07
C LEU A 77 -5.92 -14.02 -4.15
N LYS A 78 -5.84 -12.70 -4.33
CA LYS A 78 -6.55 -11.96 -5.39
C LYS A 78 -5.58 -11.04 -6.13
N ALA A 79 -5.54 -11.17 -7.44
CA ALA A 79 -4.73 -10.31 -8.30
C ALA A 79 -5.38 -8.94 -8.50
N VAL A 80 -4.55 -7.89 -8.53
CA VAL A 80 -4.90 -6.60 -9.14
C VAL A 80 -4.26 -6.56 -10.53
N PRO A 81 -5.05 -6.48 -11.61
CA PRO A 81 -4.52 -6.44 -12.97
C PRO A 81 -3.91 -5.06 -13.27
N LEU A 82 -2.64 -5.06 -13.64
CA LEU A 82 -1.92 -3.87 -14.08
C LEU A 82 -1.49 -4.03 -15.54
N THR A 83 -1.71 -3.00 -16.35
CA THR A 83 -1.17 -2.95 -17.71
C THR A 83 0.34 -2.74 -17.68
N GLN A 84 1.02 -3.02 -18.80
CA GLN A 84 2.46 -2.78 -18.89
C GLN A 84 2.81 -1.30 -18.70
N GLN A 85 1.95 -0.39 -19.17
CA GLN A 85 2.12 1.06 -18.96
C GLN A 85 1.95 1.43 -17.48
N GLU A 86 0.99 0.83 -16.77
CA GLU A 86 0.83 1.04 -15.33
C GLU A 86 2.03 0.51 -14.54
N VAL A 87 2.55 -0.68 -14.89
CA VAL A 87 3.79 -1.16 -14.27
C VAL A 87 4.95 -0.19 -14.52
N SER A 88 5.09 0.32 -15.75
CA SER A 88 6.15 1.27 -16.10
C SER A 88 6.01 2.61 -15.37
N LYS A 89 4.84 3.26 -15.41
CA LYS A 89 4.65 4.63 -14.93
C LYS A 89 4.29 4.73 -13.44
N PHE A 90 3.66 3.71 -12.85
CA PHE A 90 3.39 3.67 -11.41
C PHE A 90 4.50 2.97 -10.62
N TYR A 91 4.87 1.74 -10.99
CA TYR A 91 5.83 0.97 -10.19
C TYR A 91 7.27 1.38 -10.48
N SER A 92 7.70 1.35 -11.73
CA SER A 92 9.05 1.82 -12.07
C SER A 92 9.14 3.33 -11.90
N GLY A 93 8.19 4.10 -12.45
CA GLY A 93 8.13 5.56 -12.36
C GLY A 93 7.83 6.08 -10.96
N PHE A 94 6.58 6.45 -10.65
CA PHE A 94 6.28 7.19 -9.41
C PHE A 94 6.85 6.57 -8.13
N ALA A 95 6.68 5.24 -7.97
CA ALA A 95 7.09 4.56 -6.76
C ALA A 95 8.62 4.53 -6.64
N ASN A 96 9.35 4.14 -7.70
CA ASN A 96 10.79 3.87 -7.61
C ASN A 96 11.70 4.98 -8.15
N GLU A 97 11.22 5.88 -9.00
CA GLU A 97 11.95 7.07 -9.47
C GLU A 97 11.61 8.34 -8.66
N ILE A 98 10.56 8.36 -7.84
CA ILE A 98 10.23 9.53 -7.01
C ILE A 98 10.21 9.17 -5.53
N ILE A 99 9.24 8.35 -5.10
CA ILE A 99 9.00 8.15 -3.67
C ILE A 99 10.18 7.43 -3.02
N TRP A 100 10.64 6.33 -3.61
CA TRP A 100 11.76 5.56 -3.07
C TRP A 100 13.03 6.41 -2.87
N PRO A 101 13.61 7.07 -3.89
CA PRO A 101 14.82 7.88 -3.70
C PRO A 101 14.58 9.06 -2.75
N LEU A 102 13.43 9.73 -2.82
CA LEU A 102 13.15 10.87 -1.95
C LEU A 102 13.06 10.46 -0.47
N PHE A 103 12.41 9.35 -0.16
CA PHE A 103 12.22 8.86 1.21
C PHE A 103 13.51 8.24 1.78
N HIS A 104 14.52 8.01 0.94
CA HIS A 104 15.86 7.56 1.33
C HIS A 104 16.91 8.68 1.28
N ASP A 105 16.49 9.94 1.39
CA ASP A 105 17.37 11.13 1.39
C ASP A 105 18.22 11.28 0.12
N MET A 106 17.74 10.80 -1.03
CA MET A 106 18.40 10.89 -2.35
C MET A 106 17.62 11.77 -3.34
N PRO A 107 17.32 13.05 -3.03
CA PRO A 107 16.50 13.91 -3.90
C PRO A 107 17.12 14.14 -5.29
N SER A 108 18.45 14.06 -5.43
CA SER A 108 19.12 14.20 -6.72
C SER A 108 18.91 13.02 -7.67
N ARG A 109 18.34 11.91 -7.18
CA ARG A 109 17.97 10.73 -7.99
C ARG A 109 16.49 10.72 -8.36
N CYS A 110 15.74 11.76 -7.99
CA CYS A 110 14.31 11.80 -8.27
C CYS A 110 14.03 12.30 -9.69
N ASP A 111 13.14 11.61 -10.41
CA ASP A 111 12.57 12.06 -11.68
C ASP A 111 11.10 12.47 -11.47
N PHE A 112 10.86 13.77 -11.28
CA PHE A 112 9.53 14.33 -10.99
C PHE A 112 8.65 14.49 -12.24
N ASP A 113 8.54 13.44 -13.07
CA ASP A 113 7.63 13.39 -14.22
C ASP A 113 6.16 13.48 -13.73
N PRO A 114 5.39 14.52 -14.12
CA PRO A 114 3.99 14.65 -13.74
C PRO A 114 3.08 13.52 -14.24
N GLU A 115 3.43 12.85 -15.34
CA GLU A 115 2.65 11.71 -15.85
C GLU A 115 2.64 10.56 -14.83
N TYR A 116 3.75 10.33 -14.11
CA TYR A 116 3.86 9.29 -13.10
C TYR A 116 2.77 9.44 -12.02
N TRP A 117 2.41 10.68 -11.66
CA TRP A 117 1.38 10.94 -10.65
C TRP A 117 -0.02 10.49 -11.07
N GLU A 118 -0.37 10.64 -12.35
CA GLU A 118 -1.66 10.19 -12.87
C GLU A 118 -1.79 8.67 -12.78
N PHE A 119 -0.73 7.95 -13.13
CA PHE A 119 -0.68 6.50 -13.00
C PHE A 119 -0.68 6.05 -11.55
N TYR A 120 -0.01 6.79 -10.66
CA TYR A 120 -0.01 6.47 -9.23
C TYR A 120 -1.41 6.57 -8.60
N GLN A 121 -2.15 7.62 -8.92
CA GLN A 121 -3.56 7.76 -8.55
C GLN A 121 -4.43 6.65 -9.13
N ARG A 122 -4.30 6.37 -10.43
CA ARG A 122 -5.08 5.34 -11.14
C ARG A 122 -4.88 3.97 -10.52
N VAL A 123 -3.64 3.58 -10.26
CA VAL A 123 -3.33 2.27 -9.67
C VAL A 123 -3.81 2.18 -8.23
N ASN A 124 -3.60 3.21 -7.41
CA ASN A 124 -4.15 3.24 -6.04
C ASN A 124 -5.69 3.09 -6.02
N ARG A 125 -6.39 3.68 -7.00
CA ARG A 125 -7.86 3.49 -7.15
C ARG A 125 -8.22 2.05 -7.51
N LYS A 126 -7.45 1.38 -8.39
CA LYS A 126 -7.65 -0.05 -8.70
C LYS A 126 -7.47 -0.95 -7.48
N PHE A 127 -6.45 -0.68 -6.66
CA PHE A 127 -6.23 -1.42 -5.41
C PHE A 127 -7.39 -1.21 -4.42
N ALA A 128 -7.89 0.02 -4.27
CA ALA A 128 -9.07 0.31 -3.46
C ALA A 128 -10.32 -0.44 -3.96
N GLN A 129 -10.57 -0.44 -5.28
CA GLN A 129 -11.68 -1.17 -5.89
C GLN A 129 -11.59 -2.67 -5.64
N ALA A 130 -10.42 -3.27 -5.89
CA ALA A 130 -10.21 -4.70 -5.68
C ALA A 130 -10.46 -5.13 -4.23
N ALA A 131 -10.10 -4.28 -3.25
CA ALA A 131 -10.40 -4.49 -1.84
C ALA A 131 -11.90 -4.39 -1.55
N MET A 132 -12.56 -3.33 -2.04
CA MET A 132 -14.00 -3.10 -1.82
C MET A 132 -14.88 -4.24 -2.34
N GLU A 133 -14.53 -4.85 -3.46
CA GLU A 133 -15.27 -6.00 -4.03
C GLU A 133 -15.34 -7.23 -3.11
N THR A 134 -14.50 -7.30 -2.07
CA THR A 134 -14.36 -8.49 -1.23
C THR A 134 -14.51 -8.23 0.26
N THR A 135 -14.45 -6.97 0.68
CA THR A 135 -14.37 -6.57 2.08
C THR A 135 -15.77 -6.26 2.62
N THR A 136 -16.03 -6.67 3.86
CA THR A 136 -17.21 -6.33 4.64
C THR A 136 -16.86 -5.39 5.79
N SER A 137 -17.85 -4.76 6.43
CA SER A 137 -17.62 -3.86 7.58
C SER A 137 -16.95 -4.53 8.80
N LYS A 138 -16.97 -5.86 8.89
CA LYS A 138 -16.32 -6.64 9.97
C LYS A 138 -14.84 -6.88 9.73
N ASP A 139 -14.39 -6.77 8.48
CA ASP A 139 -13.01 -7.06 8.11
C ASP A 139 -12.07 -5.92 8.50
N LEU A 140 -10.78 -6.25 8.63
CA LEU A 140 -9.69 -5.28 8.76
C LEU A 140 -8.89 -5.26 7.45
N ILE A 141 -8.86 -4.12 6.77
CA ILE A 141 -7.93 -3.88 5.66
C ILE A 141 -6.61 -3.39 6.24
N TRP A 142 -5.51 -4.01 5.82
CA TRP A 142 -4.16 -3.55 6.16
C TRP A 142 -3.36 -3.35 4.88
N ALA A 143 -3.17 -2.08 4.52
CA ALA A 143 -2.40 -1.68 3.36
C ALA A 143 -0.91 -1.53 3.72
N HIS A 144 -0.04 -1.93 2.80
CA HIS A 144 1.39 -1.89 3.01
C HIS A 144 2.11 -1.05 1.97
N ASP A 145 2.98 -0.22 2.52
CA ASP A 145 4.10 0.43 1.89
C ASP A 145 3.78 1.62 0.97
N TYR A 146 4.84 2.32 0.58
CA TYR A 146 4.81 3.58 -0.17
C TYR A 146 4.08 3.52 -1.52
N HIS A 147 3.81 2.33 -2.04
CA HIS A 147 3.02 2.12 -3.25
C HIS A 147 1.55 2.52 -3.08
N LEU A 148 1.01 2.41 -1.86
CA LEU A 148 -0.42 2.46 -1.59
C LEU A 148 -0.84 3.66 -0.73
N MET A 149 -0.06 4.74 -0.68
CA MET A 149 -0.34 5.88 0.21
C MET A 149 -1.66 6.60 -0.09
N LEU A 150 -2.22 6.45 -1.30
CA LEU A 150 -3.51 7.08 -1.67
C LEU A 150 -4.70 6.14 -1.53
N MET A 151 -4.48 4.85 -1.34
CA MET A 151 -5.54 3.85 -1.37
C MET A 151 -6.60 4.13 -0.29
N GLY A 152 -6.19 4.59 0.90
CA GLY A 152 -7.10 4.95 1.99
C GLY A 152 -8.16 5.98 1.57
N ARG A 153 -7.75 7.02 0.84
CA ARG A 153 -8.67 8.02 0.28
C ARG A 153 -9.69 7.39 -0.67
N TYR A 154 -9.24 6.55 -1.60
CA TYR A 154 -10.14 5.92 -2.56
C TYR A 154 -11.07 4.88 -1.93
N LEU A 155 -10.66 4.23 -0.84
CA LEU A 155 -11.57 3.40 -0.03
C LEU A 155 -12.69 4.24 0.57
N ARG A 156 -12.38 5.42 1.13
CA ARG A 156 -13.41 6.33 1.68
C ARG A 156 -14.36 6.86 0.62
N GLU A 157 -13.82 7.32 -0.50
CA GLU A 157 -14.63 7.76 -1.65
C GLU A 157 -15.60 6.66 -2.13
N ALA A 158 -15.21 5.39 -2.01
CA ALA A 158 -16.04 4.23 -2.36
C ALA A 158 -17.00 3.77 -1.25
N GLY A 159 -17.09 4.48 -0.12
CA GLY A 159 -17.99 4.14 0.99
C GLY A 159 -17.50 3.02 1.90
N CYS A 160 -16.18 2.78 1.98
CA CYS A 160 -15.61 1.75 2.86
C CYS A 160 -15.88 2.04 4.35
N THR A 161 -16.59 1.13 5.01
CA THR A 161 -16.88 1.17 6.46
C THR A 161 -15.99 0.23 7.29
N ALA A 162 -15.18 -0.60 6.63
CA ALA A 162 -14.21 -1.47 7.30
C ALA A 162 -13.13 -0.66 8.01
N ARG A 163 -12.49 -1.26 9.03
CA ARG A 163 -11.28 -0.67 9.61
C ARG A 163 -10.15 -0.78 8.60
N VAL A 164 -9.34 0.27 8.48
CA VAL A 164 -8.27 0.38 7.48
C VAL A 164 -7.01 0.90 8.15
N GLY A 165 -5.98 0.08 8.22
CA GLY A 165 -4.63 0.45 8.66
C GLY A 165 -3.65 0.55 7.49
N PHE A 166 -2.58 1.29 7.69
CA PHE A 166 -1.46 1.41 6.76
C PHE A 166 -0.14 1.28 7.52
N PHE A 167 0.84 0.61 6.92
CA PHE A 167 2.20 0.55 7.46
C PHE A 167 3.22 0.90 6.38
N LEU A 168 4.07 1.91 6.63
CA LEU A 168 5.17 2.29 5.76
C LEU A 168 6.41 1.49 6.10
N HIS A 169 6.97 0.77 5.12
CA HIS A 169 8.13 -0.10 5.37
C HIS A 169 9.48 0.56 5.10
N ILE A 170 9.44 1.74 4.51
CA ILE A 170 10.61 2.61 4.25
C ILE A 170 10.66 3.76 5.26
N PRO A 171 11.79 4.48 5.37
CA PRO A 171 11.84 5.68 6.21
C PRO A 171 10.82 6.73 5.77
N PHE A 172 10.36 7.56 6.71
CA PHE A 172 9.61 8.77 6.37
C PHE A 172 10.58 9.96 6.40
N PRO A 173 10.74 10.71 5.29
CA PRO A 173 11.80 11.71 5.16
C PRO A 173 11.59 12.90 6.10
N ALA A 174 12.69 13.59 6.42
CA ALA A 174 12.62 14.85 7.16
C ALA A 174 11.80 15.91 6.38
N PRO A 175 11.19 16.89 7.07
CA PRO A 175 10.27 17.84 6.42
C PRO A 175 10.85 18.62 5.24
N ASP A 176 12.10 19.06 5.33
CA ASP A 176 12.83 19.77 4.28
C ASP A 176 13.05 18.91 3.02
N ILE A 177 13.17 17.59 3.18
CA ILE A 177 13.22 16.65 2.07
C ILE A 177 11.81 16.39 1.52
N PHE A 178 10.83 16.15 2.39
CA PHE A 178 9.45 15.87 1.99
C PHE A 178 8.80 17.05 1.25
N GLU A 179 9.13 18.29 1.62
CA GLU A 179 8.63 19.52 0.98
C GLU A 179 8.99 19.61 -0.51
N LYS A 180 10.03 18.89 -0.97
CA LYS A 180 10.41 18.81 -2.39
C LYS A 180 9.39 18.05 -3.23
N LEU A 181 8.55 17.21 -2.63
CA LEU A 181 7.53 16.45 -3.34
C LEU A 181 6.40 17.39 -3.81
N PRO A 182 6.12 17.48 -5.13
CA PRO A 182 5.06 18.35 -5.62
C PRO A 182 3.67 18.00 -5.07
N TRP A 183 3.38 16.70 -4.90
CA TRP A 183 2.09 16.18 -4.45
C TRP A 183 1.99 15.96 -2.94
N ARG A 184 2.90 16.55 -2.16
CA ARG A 184 3.03 16.38 -0.70
C ARG A 184 1.71 16.53 0.06
N LYS A 185 0.93 17.58 -0.21
CA LYS A 185 -0.34 17.84 0.48
C LYS A 185 -1.36 16.72 0.22
N THR A 186 -1.46 16.26 -1.03
CA THR A 186 -2.39 15.17 -1.39
C THR A 186 -1.99 13.85 -0.76
N ILE A 187 -0.70 13.54 -0.71
CA ILE A 187 -0.20 12.32 -0.07
C ILE A 187 -0.48 12.34 1.42
N LEU A 188 -0.13 13.42 2.14
CA LEU A 188 -0.41 13.55 3.58
C LEU A 188 -1.91 13.42 3.88
N ARG A 189 -2.76 14.15 3.15
CA ARG A 189 -4.22 14.06 3.35
C ARG A 189 -4.76 12.67 3.08
N SER A 190 -4.20 11.96 2.11
CA SER A 190 -4.64 10.59 1.80
C SER A 190 -4.19 9.58 2.86
N LEU A 191 -3.00 9.78 3.45
CA LEU A 191 -2.55 9.00 4.59
C LEU A 191 -3.47 9.22 5.81
N LEU A 192 -3.99 10.43 6.02
CA LEU A 192 -4.97 10.70 7.08
C LEU A 192 -6.34 10.02 6.87
N GLN A 193 -6.58 9.36 5.73
CA GLN A 193 -7.82 8.61 5.50
C GLN A 193 -7.77 7.18 6.08
N TYR A 194 -6.59 6.72 6.48
CA TYR A 194 -6.42 5.49 7.26
C TYR A 194 -6.75 5.73 8.73
N HIS A 195 -7.31 4.72 9.40
CA HIS A 195 -7.59 4.80 10.83
C HIS A 195 -6.33 4.63 11.69
N LEU A 196 -5.31 3.96 11.15
CA LEU A 196 -4.04 3.71 11.82
C LEU A 196 -2.90 3.81 10.82
N LEU A 197 -1.87 4.58 11.17
CA LEU A 197 -0.61 4.67 10.43
C LEU A 197 0.51 4.10 11.29
N GLY A 198 1.25 3.14 10.74
CA GLY A 198 2.45 2.57 11.34
C GLY A 198 3.71 2.95 10.57
N PHE A 199 4.80 3.13 11.29
CA PHE A 199 6.12 3.48 10.77
C PHE A 199 7.19 2.56 11.39
N GLN A 200 8.36 2.45 10.75
CA GLN A 200 9.46 1.63 11.24
C GLN A 200 10.05 2.16 12.56
N THR A 201 10.17 3.49 12.69
CA THR A 201 10.81 4.12 13.84
C THR A 201 10.02 5.28 14.41
N GLU A 202 10.32 5.63 15.67
CA GLU A 202 9.83 6.85 16.31
C GLU A 202 10.19 8.11 15.50
N ARG A 203 11.40 8.14 14.91
CA ARG A 203 11.88 9.25 14.08
C ARG A 203 11.00 9.46 12.84
N ASP A 204 10.65 8.38 12.15
CA ASP A 204 9.76 8.44 10.98
C ASP A 204 8.39 9.03 11.35
N ARG A 205 7.85 8.59 12.49
CA ARG A 205 6.59 9.13 13.01
C ARG A 205 6.71 10.62 13.35
N TYR A 206 7.78 11.05 14.02
CA TYR A 206 8.01 12.47 14.30
C TYR A 206 8.15 13.31 13.02
N ASN A 207 8.88 12.81 12.03
CA ASN A 207 9.00 13.46 10.73
C ASN A 207 7.64 13.64 10.05
N PHE A 208 6.80 12.59 10.04
CA PHE A 208 5.44 12.65 9.52
C PHE A 208 4.59 13.72 10.21
N LEU A 209 4.58 13.73 11.56
CA LEU A 209 3.85 14.73 12.34
C LEU A 209 4.33 16.16 12.04
N THR A 210 5.63 16.35 11.92
CA THR A 210 6.21 17.68 11.59
C THR A 210 5.85 18.11 10.17
N CYS A 211 5.78 17.16 9.22
CA CYS A 211 5.29 17.43 7.87
C CYS A 211 3.80 17.83 7.88
N LEU A 212 2.97 17.19 8.70
CA LEU A 212 1.56 17.54 8.85
C LEU A 212 1.41 18.98 9.33
N GLU A 213 2.08 19.36 10.42
CA GLU A 213 2.04 20.72 10.97
C GLU A 213 2.40 21.79 9.93
N ARG A 214 3.41 21.51 9.08
CA ARG A 214 3.89 22.48 8.08
C ARG A 214 3.02 22.56 6.82
N ILE A 215 2.40 21.45 6.40
CA ILE A 215 1.80 21.32 5.06
C ILE A 215 0.26 21.21 5.11
N VAL A 216 -0.28 20.76 6.24
CA VAL A 216 -1.71 20.55 6.49
C VAL A 216 -2.07 21.27 7.79
N PRO A 217 -2.13 22.63 7.79
CA PRO A 217 -2.32 23.43 9.01
C PRO A 217 -3.67 23.16 9.71
N GLU A 218 -4.64 22.56 9.02
CA GLU A 218 -5.90 22.11 9.61
C GLU A 218 -5.81 20.74 10.32
N ALA A 219 -4.65 20.08 10.31
CA ALA A 219 -4.41 18.87 11.08
C ALA A 219 -3.74 19.21 12.41
N SER A 220 -4.33 18.77 13.51
CA SER A 220 -3.74 18.84 14.85
C SER A 220 -3.45 17.43 15.37
N TRP A 221 -2.52 17.32 16.32
CA TRP A 221 -2.21 16.03 16.93
C TRP A 221 -1.86 16.14 18.39
N ALA A 222 -2.14 15.07 19.14
CA ALA A 222 -1.78 14.90 20.54
C ALA A 222 -1.03 13.57 20.73
N ARG A 223 -0.17 13.52 21.75
CA ARG A 223 0.53 12.28 22.14
C ARG A 223 -0.27 11.58 23.24
N GLU A 224 -0.54 10.29 23.06
CA GLU A 224 -1.15 9.41 24.06
C GLU A 224 -0.28 8.18 24.25
N ASP A 225 0.38 8.06 25.42
CA ASP A 225 1.29 6.97 25.77
C ASP A 225 2.27 6.60 24.65
N SER A 226 1.98 5.51 23.92
CA SER A 226 2.79 4.93 22.86
C SER A 226 2.46 5.44 21.45
N HIS A 227 1.38 6.19 21.26
CA HIS A 227 0.88 6.60 19.94
C HIS A 227 0.50 8.09 19.87
N ASN A 228 0.20 8.57 18.67
CA ASN A 228 -0.28 9.93 18.44
C ASN A 228 -1.68 9.85 17.83
N ILE A 229 -2.60 10.67 18.34
CA ILE A 229 -3.92 10.88 17.73
C ILE A 229 -3.83 12.12 16.86
N VAL A 230 -4.24 11.98 15.60
CA VAL A 230 -4.32 13.09 14.65
C VAL A 230 -5.78 13.39 14.38
N VAL A 231 -6.18 14.65 14.50
CA VAL A 231 -7.50 15.16 14.17
C VAL A 231 -7.37 16.10 12.97
N LEU A 232 -8.23 15.93 11.98
CA LEU A 232 -8.32 16.86 10.85
C LEU A 232 -9.56 17.73 11.10
N ASP A 233 -9.35 19.01 11.39
CA ASP A 233 -10.43 19.97 11.59
C ASP A 233 -10.95 20.40 10.22
N GLY A 234 -12.10 19.86 9.79
CA GLY A 234 -12.69 20.14 8.48
C GLY A 234 -14.02 19.46 8.24
#